data_AF-A0A924LK55-F1
#
_entry.id   AF-A0A924LK55-F1
#
_cell.length_a   1.000
_cell.length_b   1.000
_cell.length_c   1.000
_cell.angle_alpha   90.00
_cell.angle_beta   90.00
_cell.angle_gamma   90.00
#
_symmetry.space_group_name_H-M   'P 1'
#
loop_
_entity.id
_entity.type
_entity.pdbx_description
1 polymer ?
#
loop_
_entity_poly.entity_id
_entity_poly.type
_entity_poly.pdbx_seq_one_letter_code
_entity_poly.pdbx_strand_id
1 'polypeptide(L)'
;MPNTPIPHFAPDGLSSGPAFDAERFNEIVRDYTPADVARLSGSFRVKHTMADMGARRLWSLLKSEPFVNTLGALTGNQAVQQVKAGLKAIYLSGWQVAADANTAGQ
;
A
#
# COMPACT_ATOMS: atom_id res chain seq x y z
N MET A 1 -7.49 18.87 -28.56
CA MET A 1 -8.39 18.28 -27.54
C MET A 1 -8.01 18.92 -26.21
N PRO A 2 -8.94 19.49 -25.42
CA PRO A 2 -8.55 20.15 -24.19
C PRO A 2 -8.08 19.09 -23.19
N ASN A 3 -6.86 19.27 -22.70
CA ASN A 3 -6.19 18.43 -21.72
C ASN A 3 -6.87 18.66 -20.35
N THR A 4 -8.00 17.99 -20.11
CA THR A 4 -8.65 18.02 -18.80
C THR A 4 -7.67 17.42 -17.80
N PRO A 5 -7.22 18.15 -16.76
CA PRO A 5 -6.36 17.57 -15.74
C PRO A 5 -7.11 16.40 -15.11
N ILE A 6 -6.63 15.19 -15.34
CA ILE A 6 -7.21 13.99 -14.75
C ILE A 6 -6.94 14.11 -13.24
N PRO A 7 -7.98 14.18 -12.40
CA PRO A 7 -7.78 14.60 -11.02
C PRO A 7 -6.94 13.57 -10.26
N HIS A 8 -5.88 14.04 -9.62
CA HIS A 8 -5.02 13.28 -8.71
C HIS A 8 -5.72 13.11 -7.35
N PHE A 9 -6.89 12.47 -7.32
CA PHE A 9 -7.71 12.35 -6.12
C PHE A 9 -7.35 11.12 -5.26
N ALA A 10 -7.69 11.16 -3.98
CA ALA A 10 -7.53 10.02 -3.08
C ALA A 10 -8.47 8.86 -3.49
N PRO A 11 -7.97 7.61 -3.54
CA PRO A 11 -8.67 6.49 -4.15
C PRO A 11 -9.97 6.09 -3.45
N ASP A 12 -10.20 6.54 -2.21
CA ASP A 12 -11.40 6.25 -1.43
C ASP A 12 -12.56 7.22 -1.71
N GLY A 13 -12.33 8.29 -2.49
CA GLY A 13 -13.34 9.27 -2.86
C GLY A 13 -13.91 10.05 -1.65
N LEU A 14 -13.29 9.93 -0.48
CA LEU A 14 -13.74 10.53 0.76
C LEU A 14 -12.84 11.74 1.11
N SER A 15 -13.48 12.87 1.43
CA SER A 15 -12.80 14.08 1.90
C SER A 15 -12.49 14.06 3.41
N SER A 16 -12.78 12.97 4.13
CA SER A 16 -12.89 12.97 5.60
C SER A 16 -12.13 11.87 6.36
N GLY A 17 -11.19 11.17 5.71
CA GLY A 17 -10.18 10.37 6.42
C GLY A 17 -9.04 11.25 6.95
N PRO A 18 -8.21 10.80 7.92
CA PRO A 18 -6.99 11.54 8.26
C PRO A 18 -6.18 11.69 6.97
N ALA A 19 -6.02 12.93 6.53
CA ALA A 19 -5.46 13.23 5.22
C ALA A 19 -4.12 12.48 5.07
N PHE A 20 -3.99 11.72 3.98
CA PHE A 20 -2.66 11.40 3.50
C PHE A 20 -1.95 12.72 3.17
N ASP A 21 -0.62 12.69 3.17
CA ASP A 21 0.19 13.79 2.63
C ASP A 21 -0.44 14.28 1.31
N ALA A 22 -0.59 15.60 1.13
CA ALA A 22 -1.21 16.17 -0.06
C ALA A 22 -0.50 15.73 -1.35
N GLU A 23 0.80 15.40 -1.25
CA GLU A 23 1.60 14.92 -2.36
C GLU A 23 1.43 13.42 -2.65
N ARG A 24 0.73 12.65 -1.80
CA ARG A 24 0.68 11.18 -1.87
C ARG A 24 0.22 10.65 -3.21
N PHE A 25 -0.70 11.37 -3.86
CA PHE A 25 -1.31 10.98 -5.12
C PHE A 25 -0.96 11.91 -6.27
N ASN A 26 -0.04 12.87 -6.06
CA ASN A 26 0.51 13.66 -7.16
C ASN A 26 1.05 12.71 -8.24
N GLU A 27 0.81 13.07 -9.50
CA GLU A 27 1.23 12.30 -10.69
C GLU A 27 0.53 10.94 -10.87
N ILE A 28 -0.28 10.47 -9.92
CA ILE A 28 -1.07 9.24 -10.09
C ILE A 28 -2.35 9.57 -10.87
N VAL A 29 -2.40 9.13 -12.12
CA VAL A 29 -3.54 9.28 -13.03
C VAL A 29 -4.53 8.12 -12.84
N ARG A 30 -5.83 8.43 -12.75
CA ARG A 30 -6.93 7.45 -12.66
C ARG A 30 -7.93 7.73 -13.77
N ASP A 31 -8.23 6.73 -14.57
CA ASP A 31 -9.19 6.77 -15.68
C ASP A 31 -10.64 6.50 -15.26
N TYR A 32 -10.93 6.66 -13.96
CA TYR A 32 -12.24 6.50 -13.33
C TYR A 32 -12.53 7.67 -12.40
N THR A 33 -13.78 7.82 -11.97
CA THR A 33 -14.20 8.91 -11.08
C THR A 33 -14.29 8.47 -9.61
N PRO A 34 -14.26 9.41 -8.64
CA PRO A 34 -14.59 9.11 -7.25
C PRO A 34 -15.99 8.47 -7.07
N ALA A 35 -16.95 8.83 -7.93
CA ALA A 35 -18.29 8.27 -7.90
C ALA A 35 -18.31 6.78 -8.31
N ASP A 36 -17.45 6.37 -9.24
CA ASP A 36 -17.28 4.97 -9.63
C ASP A 36 -16.76 4.13 -8.45
N VAL A 37 -15.79 4.66 -7.70
CA VAL A 37 -15.30 4.02 -6.48
C VAL A 37 -16.41 3.92 -5.44
N ALA A 38 -17.11 5.03 -5.16
CA ALA A 38 -18.17 5.08 -4.16
C ALA A 38 -19.31 4.07 -4.47
N ARG A 39 -19.62 3.88 -5.75
CA ARG A 39 -20.61 2.89 -6.21
C ARG A 39 -20.21 1.45 -5.89
N LEU A 40 -18.91 1.11 -5.97
CA LEU A 40 -18.38 -0.25 -5.72
C LEU A 40 -18.04 -0.52 -4.26
N SER A 41 -18.15 0.51 -3.43
CA SER A 41 -17.62 0.52 -2.07
C SER A 41 -18.51 -0.11 -1.01
N GLY A 42 -19.75 -0.44 -1.38
CA GLY A 42 -20.77 -0.94 -0.45
C GLY A 42 -21.21 0.09 0.59
N SER A 43 -22.18 -0.30 1.41
CA SER A 43 -22.78 0.57 2.43
C SER A 43 -21.95 0.65 3.72
N PHE A 44 -21.05 -0.31 3.95
CA PHE A 44 -20.23 -0.40 5.15
C PHE A 44 -18.75 -0.36 4.81
N ARG A 45 -18.03 0.57 5.43
CA ARG A 45 -16.59 0.72 5.24
C ARG A 45 -15.82 -0.10 6.27
N VAL A 46 -15.13 -1.15 5.82
CA VAL A 46 -14.22 -1.93 6.66
C VAL A 46 -12.90 -1.18 6.82
N LYS A 47 -12.46 -1.00 8.06
CA LYS A 47 -11.16 -0.37 8.35
C LYS A 47 -10.04 -1.40 8.26
N HIS A 48 -9.15 -1.25 7.28
CA HIS A 48 -7.95 -2.07 7.13
C HIS A 48 -6.77 -1.48 7.90
N THR A 49 -6.85 -1.51 9.24
CA THR A 49 -5.90 -0.81 10.15
C THR A 49 -4.44 -1.10 9.84
N MET A 50 -4.05 -2.37 9.68
CA MET A 50 -2.66 -2.74 9.38
C MET A 50 -2.19 -2.25 8.01
N ALA A 51 -3.06 -2.27 7.01
CA ALA A 51 -2.75 -1.80 5.66
C ALA A 51 -2.57 -0.28 5.63
N ASP A 52 -3.45 0.48 6.30
CA ASP A 52 -3.35 1.94 6.39
C ASP A 52 -2.07 2.36 7.14
N MET A 53 -1.81 1.76 8.31
CA MET A 53 -0.60 2.04 9.08
C MET A 53 0.68 1.70 8.31
N GLY A 54 0.70 0.53 7.65
CA GLY A 54 1.84 0.08 6.84
C GLY A 54 2.08 0.99 5.64
N ALA A 55 1.04 1.37 4.90
CA ALA A 55 1.14 2.26 3.74
C ALA A 55 1.64 3.66 4.13
N ARG A 56 1.14 4.22 5.24
CA ARG A 56 1.61 5.52 5.77
C ARG A 56 3.06 5.48 6.19
N ARG A 57 3.46 4.43 6.93
CA ARG A 57 4.84 4.24 7.36
C ARG A 57 5.78 4.07 6.16
N LEU A 58 5.42 3.25 5.19
CA LEU A 58 6.22 3.05 3.99
C LEU A 58 6.34 4.33 3.16
N TRP A 59 5.24 5.08 2.99
CA TRP A 59 5.28 6.38 2.32
C TRP A 59 6.27 7.34 2.97
N SER A 60 6.21 7.46 4.30
CA SER A 60 7.16 8.27 5.07
C SER A 60 8.61 7.85 4.83
N LEU A 61 8.91 6.55 4.94
CA LEU A 61 10.25 6.01 4.71
C LEU A 61 10.77 6.29 3.29
N LEU A 62 9.94 6.13 2.27
CA LEU A 62 10.33 6.38 0.88
C LEU A 62 10.62 7.86 0.59
N LYS A 63 10.02 8.78 1.36
CA LYS A 63 10.26 10.23 1.24
C LYS A 63 11.44 10.69 2.07
N SER A 64 11.72 10.04 3.21
CA SER A 64 12.72 10.50 4.18
C SER A 64 14.07 9.78 4.07
N GLU A 65 14.11 8.55 3.57
CA GLU A 65 15.32 7.74 3.49
C GLU A 65 15.88 7.72 2.05
N PRO A 66 17.21 7.68 1.87
CA PRO A 66 17.81 7.55 0.53
C PRO A 66 17.38 6.27 -0.19
N PHE A 67 17.18 5.18 0.57
CA PHE A 67 16.61 3.93 0.10
C PHE A 67 16.04 3.14 1.29
N VAL A 68 15.17 2.16 1.00
CA VAL A 68 14.62 1.23 1.98
C VAL A 68 15.02 -0.19 1.59
N ASN A 69 16.01 -0.76 2.26
CA ASN A 69 16.45 -2.12 2.03
C ASN A 69 15.56 -3.16 2.73
N THR A 70 15.40 -4.31 2.09
CA THR A 70 14.55 -5.41 2.56
C THR A 70 15.15 -6.76 2.19
N LEU A 71 14.72 -7.81 2.88
CA LEU A 71 14.96 -9.20 2.50
C LEU A 71 13.63 -9.91 2.27
N GLY A 72 13.64 -10.95 1.45
CA GLY A 72 12.49 -11.84 1.26
C GLY A 72 12.18 -12.58 2.56
N ALA A 73 10.92 -12.57 3.00
CA ALA A 73 10.44 -13.38 4.11
C ALA A 73 9.36 -14.38 3.65
N LEU A 74 9.59 -15.67 3.90
CA LEU A 74 8.63 -16.75 3.60
C LEU A 74 7.80 -17.17 4.82
N THR A 75 8.23 -16.80 6.03
CA THR A 75 7.49 -17.03 7.28
C THR A 75 7.41 -15.78 8.15
N GLY A 76 6.43 -15.74 9.04
CA GLY A 76 6.33 -14.66 10.04
C GLY A 76 7.54 -14.57 10.97
N ASN A 77 8.15 -15.70 11.35
CA ASN A 77 9.34 -15.70 12.19
C ASN A 77 10.56 -15.09 11.49
N GLN A 78 10.73 -15.31 10.18
CA GLN A 78 11.77 -14.62 9.42
C GLN A 78 11.56 -13.11 9.43
N ALA A 79 10.32 -12.65 9.22
CA ALA A 79 9.99 -11.23 9.28
C ALA A 79 10.29 -10.62 10.67
N VAL A 80 9.99 -11.34 11.76
CA VAL A 80 10.32 -10.90 13.13
C VAL A 80 11.83 -10.73 13.30
N GLN A 81 12.64 -11.68 12.83
CA GLN A 81 14.10 -11.58 12.95
C GLN A 81 14.68 -10.45 12.08
N GLN A 82 14.14 -10.23 10.88
CA GLN A 82 14.52 -9.11 10.02
C GLN A 82 14.29 -7.75 10.68
N VAL A 83 13.14 -7.56 11.34
CA VAL A 83 12.85 -6.33 12.10
C VAL A 83 13.79 -6.19 13.29
N LYS A 84 14.05 -7.28 14.04
CA LYS A 84 15.02 -7.27 15.15
C LYS A 84 16.44 -6.94 14.70
N ALA A 85 16.81 -7.34 13.48
CA ALA A 85 18.10 -7.00 12.86
C ALA A 85 18.15 -5.56 12.30
N GLY A 86 17.07 -4.78 12.44
CA GLY A 86 17.03 -3.37 12.09
C GLY A 86 16.45 -3.05 10.70
N LEU A 87 15.93 -4.03 9.96
CA LEU A 87 15.23 -3.75 8.69
C LEU A 87 13.91 -3.00 8.95
N LYS A 88 13.64 -1.99 8.13
CA LYS A 88 12.49 -1.10 8.27
C LYS A 88 11.24 -1.57 7.52
N ALA A 89 11.38 -2.53 6.60
CA ALA A 89 10.32 -3.09 5.78
C ALA A 89 10.59 -4.56 5.43
N ILE A 90 9.54 -5.27 4.98
CA ILE A 90 9.57 -6.68 4.60
C ILE A 90 9.21 -6.79 3.12
N TYR A 91 10.00 -7.55 2.36
CA TYR A 91 9.65 -7.91 0.99
C TYR A 91 9.04 -9.32 0.97
N LEU A 92 7.90 -9.46 0.32
CA LEU A 92 7.21 -10.74 0.17
C LEU A 92 7.38 -11.23 -1.27
N SER A 93 8.23 -12.24 -1.44
CA SER A 93 8.61 -12.74 -2.76
C SER A 93 7.63 -13.80 -3.26
N GLY A 94 6.99 -13.54 -4.41
CA GLY A 94 6.15 -14.53 -5.09
C GLY A 94 6.92 -15.80 -5.50
N TRP A 95 8.22 -15.68 -5.79
CA TRP A 95 9.09 -16.84 -6.07
C TRP A 95 9.28 -17.73 -4.84
N GLN A 96 9.47 -17.15 -3.66
CA GLN A 96 9.59 -17.92 -2.42
C GLN A 96 8.26 -18.59 -2.04
N VAL A 97 7.14 -17.88 -2.23
CA VAL A 97 5.79 -18.43 -2.03
C VAL A 97 5.53 -19.62 -2.94
N ALA A 98 5.81 -19.49 -4.23
CA ALA A 98 5.61 -20.56 -5.21
C ALA A 98 6.43 -21.81 -4.85
N ALA A 99 7.65 -21.63 -4.36
CA ALA A 99 8.53 -22.74 -4.01
C ALA A 99 8.10 -23.49 -2.72
N ASP A 100 7.68 -22.78 -1.66
CA ASP A 100 7.69 -23.38 -0.32
C ASP A 100 6.63 -22.85 0.67
N ALA A 101 5.75 -21.90 0.28
CA ALA A 101 4.78 -21.30 1.21
C ALA A 101 3.44 -20.94 0.53
N ASN A 102 2.93 -21.84 -0.31
CA ASN A 102 1.66 -21.68 -1.01
C ASN A 102 0.53 -22.56 -0.43
N THR A 103 -0.70 -22.28 -0.83
CA THR A 103 -1.90 -23.01 -0.38
C THR A 103 -2.23 -24.25 -1.22
N ALA A 104 -1.43 -24.59 -2.23
CA ALA A 104 -1.69 -25.71 -3.13
C ALA A 104 -1.22 -27.07 -2.57
N GLY A 105 -0.39 -27.05 -1.52
CA GLY A 105 0.08 -28.24 -0.81
C GLY A 105 -0.60 -28.50 0.54
N GLN A 106 -1.75 -27.89 0.81
CA GLN A 106 -2.64 -28.23 1.94
C GLN A 106 -3.65 -29.30 1.56
#